data_AF-A0A379EE86-F1
#
_entry.id   AF-A0A379EE86-F1
#
_cell.length_a   1.000
_cell.length_b   1.000
_cell.length_c   1.000
_cell.angle_alpha   90.00
_cell.angle_beta   90.00
_cell.angle_gamma   90.00
#
_symmetry.space_group_name_H-M   'P 1'
#
loop_
_entity.id
_entity.type
_entity.pdbx_description
1 polymer ?
#
loop_
_entity_poly.entity_id
_entity_poly.type
_entity_poly.pdbx_seq_one_letter_code
_entity_poly.pdbx_strand_id
1 'polypeptide(L)'
;MKGKDTNNNARQIITMDEHGNVTIPNGEIWMGEYEIANLFGVFGHSVRTQVKEIYKVGLLHPCTAERNIRVAEGRWLDAYSLEMVIALAFRIRSQRAKRLREHVIAMLNERHERFVMLLPARAGSPC
;
A
#
# COMPACT_ATOMS: atom_id res chain seq x y z
N MET A 1 -17.16 27.10 13.92
CA MET A 1 -16.11 26.12 14.22
C MET A 1 -16.75 25.03 15.05
N LYS A 2 -17.18 23.93 14.42
CA LYS A 2 -17.83 22.80 15.08
C LYS A 2 -16.77 21.72 15.26
N GLY A 3 -16.62 21.25 16.49
CA GLY A 3 -15.55 20.37 16.94
C GLY A 3 -15.40 19.16 16.03
N LYS A 4 -14.14 18.82 15.75
CA LYS A 4 -13.74 17.60 15.07
C LYS A 4 -13.79 16.49 16.11
N ASP A 5 -14.86 15.72 16.10
CA ASP A 5 -14.98 14.42 16.72
C ASP A 5 -13.91 13.50 16.10
N THR A 6 -12.71 13.54 16.67
CA THR A 6 -11.63 12.59 16.40
C THR A 6 -12.02 11.24 16.99
N ASN A 7 -12.81 10.46 16.24
CA ASN A 7 -12.74 9.01 16.35
C ASN A 7 -11.37 8.57 15.80
N ASN A 8 -10.38 8.58 16.68
CA ASN A 8 -8.95 8.39 16.39
C ASN A 8 -8.57 6.92 16.12
N ASN A 9 -9.44 6.14 15.49
CA ASN A 9 -9.19 4.71 15.24
C ASN A 9 -9.52 4.25 13.81
N ALA A 10 -9.79 5.19 12.89
CA ALA A 10 -9.98 4.89 11.48
C ALA A 10 -8.62 4.81 10.76
N ARG A 11 -8.21 3.59 10.39
CA ARG A 11 -6.99 3.35 9.61
C ARG A 11 -7.07 4.06 8.26
N GLN A 12 -5.98 4.74 7.89
CA GLN A 12 -5.86 5.41 6.60
C GLN A 12 -5.51 4.35 5.54
N ILE A 13 -6.48 4.02 4.68
CA ILE A 13 -6.34 3.04 3.60
C ILE A 13 -6.63 3.68 2.25
N ILE A 14 -5.99 3.16 1.20
CA ILE A 14 -6.30 3.57 -0.17
C ILE A 14 -7.63 2.96 -0.57
N THR A 15 -8.51 3.79 -1.13
CA THR A 15 -9.82 3.36 -1.62
C THR A 15 -9.97 3.66 -3.10
N MET A 16 -10.89 2.94 -3.73
CA MET A 16 -11.29 3.16 -5.11
C MET A 16 -12.79 2.93 -5.25
N ASP A 17 -13.50 3.93 -5.75
CA ASP A 17 -14.95 3.88 -5.94
C ASP A 17 -15.33 2.99 -7.14
N GLU A 18 -16.63 2.92 -7.43
CA GLU A 18 -17.19 2.17 -8.56
C GLU A 18 -16.82 2.76 -9.93
N HIS A 19 -16.50 4.06 -9.98
CA HIS A 19 -16.06 4.75 -11.19
C HIS A 19 -14.55 4.61 -11.44
N GLY A 20 -13.82 4.04 -10.48
CA GLY A 20 -12.37 3.85 -10.54
C GLY A 20 -11.56 5.06 -10.07
N ASN A 21 -12.19 6.03 -9.39
CA ASN A 21 -11.49 7.15 -8.78
C ASN A 21 -10.72 6.66 -7.56
N VAL A 22 -9.41 6.87 -7.58
CA VAL A 22 -8.49 6.50 -6.50
C VAL A 22 -8.42 7.63 -5.48
N THR A 23 -8.59 7.30 -4.20
CA THR A 23 -8.34 8.23 -3.09
C THR A 23 -7.21 7.70 -2.22
N ILE A 24 -6.14 8.47 -2.11
CA ILE A 24 -5.01 8.18 -1.23
C ILE A 24 -5.08 9.16 -0.04
N PRO A 25 -5.26 8.67 1.19
CA PRO A 25 -5.35 9.55 2.35
C PRO A 25 -4.00 10.21 2.68
N ASN A 26 -4.06 11.39 3.29
CA ASN A 26 -2.88 12.08 3.83
C ASN A 26 -2.52 11.46 5.19
N GLY A 27 -1.45 10.66 5.24
CA GLY A 27 -0.96 10.07 6.48
C GLY A 27 -0.20 8.77 6.27
N GLU A 28 0.10 8.10 7.39
CA GLU A 28 0.75 6.80 7.39
C GLU A 28 -0.22 5.71 6.91
N ILE A 29 0.09 5.05 5.79
CA ILE A 29 -0.76 4.01 5.19
C ILE A 29 -0.19 2.64 5.53
N TRP A 30 -1.03 1.83 6.15
CA TRP A 30 -0.79 0.43 6.42
C TRP A 30 -2.02 -0.36 6.02
N MET A 31 -1.89 -1.25 5.05
CA MET A 31 -3.01 -2.02 4.49
C MET A 31 -2.79 -3.52 4.68
N GLY A 32 -3.79 -4.20 5.21
CA GLY A 32 -3.80 -5.65 5.33
C GLY A 32 -4.01 -6.30 3.97
N GLU A 33 -3.66 -7.58 3.88
CA GLU A 33 -3.79 -8.35 2.63
C GLU A 33 -5.18 -8.28 2.01
N TYR A 34 -6.25 -8.42 2.83
CA TYR A 34 -7.62 -8.36 2.34
C TYR A 34 -7.97 -6.99 1.76
N GLU A 35 -7.49 -5.91 2.36
CA GLU A 35 -7.74 -4.54 1.90
C GLU A 35 -7.05 -4.30 0.55
N ILE A 36 -5.83 -4.81 0.37
CA ILE A 36 -5.08 -4.75 -0.89
C ILE A 36 -5.75 -5.60 -1.96
N ALA A 37 -6.17 -6.82 -1.60
CA ALA A 37 -6.88 -7.73 -2.49
C ALA A 37 -8.18 -7.10 -3.00
N ASN A 38 -8.96 -6.47 -2.12
CA ASN A 38 -10.17 -5.74 -2.46
C ASN A 38 -9.88 -4.51 -3.34
N LEU A 39 -8.83 -3.73 -3.00
CA LEU A 39 -8.41 -2.58 -3.80
C LEU A 39 -8.11 -3.00 -5.25
N PHE A 40 -7.38 -4.10 -5.44
CA PHE A 40 -6.98 -4.59 -6.76
C PHE A 40 -8.00 -5.50 -7.45
N GLY A 41 -9.06 -5.94 -6.77
CA GLY A 41 -10.02 -6.91 -7.29
C GLY A 41 -9.35 -8.26 -7.60
N VAL A 42 -8.49 -8.74 -6.71
CA VAL A 42 -7.78 -10.02 -6.83
C VAL A 42 -7.94 -10.86 -5.57
N PHE A 43 -7.54 -12.12 -5.61
CA PHE A 43 -7.51 -12.97 -4.44
C PHE A 43 -6.33 -12.63 -3.52
N GLY A 44 -6.52 -12.77 -2.20
CA GLY A 44 -5.45 -12.58 -1.21
C GLY A 44 -4.23 -13.47 -1.46
N HIS A 45 -4.44 -14.70 -1.97
CA HIS A 45 -3.34 -15.57 -2.40
C HIS A 45 -2.45 -14.91 -3.46
N SER A 46 -3.02 -14.19 -4.43
CA SER A 46 -2.25 -13.46 -5.43
C SER A 46 -1.40 -12.37 -4.80
N VAL A 47 -1.92 -11.66 -3.80
CA VAL A 47 -1.16 -10.66 -3.03
C VAL A 47 0.02 -11.32 -2.32
N ARG A 48 -0.21 -12.41 -1.57
CA ARG A 48 0.85 -13.16 -0.86
C ARG A 48 1.96 -13.64 -1.80
N THR A 49 1.59 -14.17 -2.97
CA THR A 49 2.54 -14.63 -3.98
C THR A 49 3.42 -13.49 -4.48
N GLN A 50 2.83 -12.33 -4.78
CA GLN A 50 3.60 -11.18 -5.24
C GLN A 50 4.46 -10.55 -4.14
N VAL A 51 4.00 -10.51 -2.89
CA VAL A 51 4.79 -10.07 -1.73
C VAL A 51 6.04 -10.93 -1.57
N LYS A 52 5.88 -12.26 -1.61
CA LYS A 52 7.02 -13.20 -1.54
C LYS A 52 8.04 -12.95 -2.64
N GLU A 53 7.59 -12.73 -3.88
CA GLU A 53 8.49 -12.43 -5.00
C GLU A 53 9.17 -11.05 -4.85
N ILE A 54 8.50 -10.04 -4.28
CA ILE A 54 9.09 -8.74 -3.95
C ILE A 54 10.23 -8.89 -2.94
N TYR A 55 10.02 -9.65 -1.87
CA TYR A 55 11.04 -9.93 -0.86
C TYR A 55 12.18 -10.77 -1.44
N LYS A 56 11.88 -11.80 -2.23
CA LYS A 56 12.87 -12.68 -2.86
C LYS A 56 13.84 -11.91 -3.76
N VAL A 57 13.35 -10.92 -4.52
CA VAL A 57 14.22 -10.07 -5.36
C VAL A 57 14.92 -8.96 -4.58
N GLY A 58 14.58 -8.78 -3.30
CA GLY A 58 15.14 -7.74 -2.42
C GLY A 58 14.65 -6.34 -2.76
N LEU A 59 13.48 -6.20 -3.39
CA LEU A 59 12.93 -4.88 -3.74
C LEU A 59 12.45 -4.13 -2.49
N LEU A 60 11.94 -4.85 -1.49
CA LEU A 60 11.56 -4.32 -0.18
C LEU A 60 12.02 -5.31 0.89
N HIS A 61 12.22 -4.82 2.12
CA HIS A 61 12.61 -5.64 3.26
C HIS A 61 11.43 -5.85 4.22
N PRO A 62 11.18 -7.07 4.71
CA PRO A 62 10.06 -7.32 5.63
C PRO A 62 10.06 -6.41 6.87
N CYS A 63 11.23 -6.16 7.46
CA CYS A 63 11.37 -5.30 8.66
C CYS A 63 10.89 -3.84 8.44
N THR A 64 10.78 -3.36 7.21
CA THR A 64 10.28 -2.00 6.90
C THR A 64 8.96 -1.99 6.14
N ALA A 65 8.67 -3.05 5.39
CA ALA A 65 7.50 -3.13 4.52
C ALA A 65 6.30 -3.82 5.16
N GLU A 66 6.49 -4.51 6.29
CA GLU A 66 5.46 -5.29 6.97
C GLU A 66 5.51 -5.06 8.48
N ARG A 67 4.34 -4.90 9.08
CA ARG A 67 4.21 -4.79 10.53
C ARG A 67 2.90 -5.40 11.01
N ASN A 68 2.93 -5.96 12.21
CA ASN A 68 1.74 -6.43 12.88
C ASN A 68 1.03 -5.23 13.53
N ILE A 69 -0.22 -4.97 13.15
CA ILE A 69 -1.01 -3.85 13.68
C ILE A 69 -2.24 -4.34 14.42
N ARG A 70 -2.59 -3.67 15.51
CA ARG A 70 -3.83 -3.92 16.24
C ARG A 70 -4.98 -3.21 15.54
N VAL A 71 -6.00 -3.96 15.14
CA VAL A 71 -7.18 -3.43 14.43
C VAL A 71 -8.42 -3.41 15.32
N ALA A 72 -8.48 -4.28 16.32
CA ALA A 72 -9.45 -4.19 17.39
C ALA A 72 -8.89 -4.84 18.67
N GLU A 73 -9.67 -4.80 19.74
CA GLU A 73 -9.34 -5.54 20.95
C GLU A 73 -9.14 -7.03 20.65
N GLY A 74 -7.97 -7.56 21.01
CA GLY A 74 -7.57 -8.93 20.72
C GLY A 74 -7.35 -9.28 19.24
N ARG A 75 -7.50 -8.33 18.29
CA ARG A 75 -7.35 -8.60 16.85
C ARG A 75 -6.17 -7.84 16.26
N TRP A 76 -5.25 -8.62 15.69
CA TRP A 76 -4.07 -8.14 14.99
C TRP A 76 -4.08 -8.63 13.55
N LEU A 77 -3.45 -7.87 12.65
CA LEU A 77 -3.20 -8.31 11.29
C LEU A 77 -1.84 -7.85 10.80
N ASP A 78 -1.28 -8.61 9.86
CA ASP A 78 -0.08 -8.22 9.14
C ASP A 78 -0.47 -7.20 8.07
N ALA A 79 0.08 -6.00 8.21
CA ALA A 79 -0.17 -4.88 7.32
C ALA A 79 1.10 -4.53 6.54
N TYR A 80 0.88 -4.10 5.31
CA TYR A 80 1.91 -3.70 4.39
C TYR A 80 1.95 -2.19 4.22
N SER A 81 3.15 -1.65 4.05
CA SER A 81 3.40 -0.22 3.84
C SER A 81 2.87 0.27 2.50
N LEU A 82 2.74 1.60 2.35
CA LEU A 82 2.41 2.24 1.07
C LEU A 82 3.33 1.79 -0.06
N GLU A 83 4.63 1.67 0.20
CA GLU A 83 5.63 1.24 -0.78
C GLU A 83 5.33 -0.16 -1.31
N MET A 84 4.93 -1.08 -0.43
CA MET A 84 4.51 -2.42 -0.83
C MET A 84 3.23 -2.37 -1.67
N VAL A 85 2.23 -1.58 -1.29
CA VAL A 85 0.99 -1.44 -2.06
C VAL A 85 1.27 -0.90 -3.47
N ILE A 86 2.13 0.11 -3.59
CA ILE A 86 2.55 0.66 -4.89
C ILE A 86 3.32 -0.41 -5.69
N ALA A 87 4.29 -1.10 -5.10
CA ALA A 87 5.04 -2.15 -5.78
C ALA A 87 4.14 -3.28 -6.29
N LEU A 88 3.14 -3.69 -5.49
CA LEU A 88 2.12 -4.65 -5.89
C LEU A 88 1.26 -4.12 -7.05
N ALA A 89 0.90 -2.84 -7.02
CA ALA A 89 0.20 -2.21 -8.13
C ALA A 89 1.00 -2.34 -9.43
N PHE A 90 2.33 -2.21 -9.42
CA PHE A 90 3.16 -2.41 -10.61
C PHE A 90 3.28 -3.86 -11.08
N ARG A 91 3.12 -4.84 -10.19
CA ARG A 91 3.27 -6.27 -10.52
C ARG A 91 1.95 -6.96 -10.87
N ILE A 92 0.83 -6.55 -10.29
CA ILE A 92 -0.47 -7.20 -10.46
C ILE A 92 -1.17 -6.72 -11.74
N ARG A 93 -1.52 -7.65 -12.63
CA ARG A 93 -2.24 -7.37 -13.88
C ARG A 93 -3.76 -7.40 -13.68
N SER A 94 -4.29 -6.43 -12.94
CA SER A 94 -5.75 -6.20 -12.85
C SER A 94 -6.11 -4.78 -13.32
N GLN A 95 -7.37 -4.58 -13.71
CA GLN A 95 -7.86 -3.27 -14.14
C GLN A 95 -7.82 -2.26 -12.98
N ARG A 96 -8.13 -2.67 -11.75
CA ARG A 96 -8.04 -1.79 -10.57
C ARG A 96 -6.58 -1.47 -10.22
N ALA A 97 -5.67 -2.45 -10.30
CA ALA A 97 -4.23 -2.16 -10.15
C ALA A 97 -3.73 -1.18 -11.23
N LYS A 98 -4.23 -1.28 -12.47
CA LYS A 98 -3.93 -0.31 -13.55
C LYS A 98 -4.34 1.10 -13.17
N ARG A 99 -5.55 1.29 -12.61
CA ARG A 99 -6.01 2.61 -12.15
C ARG A 99 -5.11 3.19 -11.06
N LEU A 100 -4.68 2.38 -10.09
CA LEU A 100 -3.74 2.85 -9.08
C LEU A 100 -2.39 3.24 -9.69
N ARG A 101 -1.85 2.45 -10.63
CA ARG A 101 -0.61 2.80 -11.34
C ARG A 101 -0.74 4.14 -12.07
N GLU A 102 -1.81 4.33 -12.84
CA GLU A 102 -2.09 5.57 -13.57
C GLU A 102 -2.19 6.77 -12.62
N HIS A 103 -2.91 6.61 -11.50
CA HIS A 103 -3.04 7.67 -10.49
C HIS A 103 -1.71 8.03 -9.83
N VAL A 104 -0.90 7.02 -9.46
CA VAL A 104 0.44 7.27 -8.88
C VAL A 104 1.34 8.00 -9.89
N ILE A 105 1.33 7.62 -11.16
CA ILE A 105 2.11 8.29 -12.20
C ILE A 105 1.63 9.74 -12.41
N ALA A 106 0.31 9.96 -12.44
CA ALA A 106 -0.25 11.32 -12.57
C ALA A 106 0.18 12.21 -11.39
N MET A 107 0.06 11.72 -10.15
CA MET A 107 0.53 12.46 -8.97
C MET A 107 2.02 12.81 -9.02
N LEU A 108 2.85 11.91 -9.55
CA LEU A 108 4.29 12.15 -9.70
C LEU A 108 4.58 13.21 -10.77
N ASN A 109 3.82 13.20 -11.86
CA ASN A 109 3.97 14.16 -12.96
C ASN A 109 3.42 15.56 -12.61
N GLU A 110 2.37 15.64 -11.80
CA GLU A 110 1.79 16.91 -11.35
C GLU A 110 2.67 17.62 -10.30
N ARG A 111 3.45 16.86 -9.52
CA ARG A 111 4.36 17.38 -8.48
C ARG A 111 5.77 17.65 -9.01
N HIS A 112 5.91 18.31 -10.15
CA HIS A 112 7.21 18.79 -10.65
C HIS A 112 7.92 19.62 -9.57
N GLU A 113 8.84 18.95 -8.85
CA GLU A 113 9.90 19.37 -7.92
C GLU A 113 10.08 18.27 -6.84
N ARG A 114 10.74 17.17 -7.25
CA ARG A 114 11.52 16.22 -6.41
C ARG A 114 10.79 15.20 -5.53
N PHE A 115 10.02 14.27 -6.13
CA PHE A 115 9.86 12.93 -5.54
C PHE A 115 10.91 11.98 -6.12
N VAL A 116 11.98 11.73 -5.38
CA VAL A 116 12.94 10.65 -5.69
C VAL A 116 12.40 9.38 -5.05
N MET A 117 11.81 8.50 -5.85
CA MET A 117 11.52 7.13 -5.42
C MET A 117 12.87 6.39 -5.34
N LEU A 118 13.49 6.42 -4.16
CA LEU A 118 14.69 5.65 -3.87
C LEU A 118 14.29 4.18 -3.80
N LEU A 119 14.42 3.48 -4.93
CA LEU A 119 14.46 2.03 -4.94
C LEU A 119 15.71 1.62 -4.15
N PRO A 120 15.58 0.86 -3.05
CA PRO A 120 16.74 0.46 -2.28
C PRO A 120 17.70 -0.32 -3.18
N ALA A 121 18.89 0.25 -3.39
CA ALA A 121 20.02 -0.48 -3.91
C ALA A 121 20.43 -1.49 -2.83
N ARG A 122 20.57 -2.75 -3.24
CA ARG A 122 20.89 -3.90 -2.39
C ARG A 122 21.95 -3.58 -1.33
N ALA A 123 21.52 -3.50 -0.08
CA ALA A 123 22.36 -3.74 1.07
C ALA A 123 21.67 -4.85 1.87
N GLY A 124 22.12 -6.08 1.68
CA GLY A 124 21.74 -7.19 2.54
C GLY A 124 22.24 -6.86 3.95
N SER A 125 21.34 -6.33 4.76
CA SER A 125 21.56 -6.07 6.19
C SER A 125 20.66 -7.04 6.93
N PRO A 126 21.20 -7.93 7.78
CA PRO A 126 20.37 -8.75 8.63
C PRO A 126 19.69 -7.85 9.67
N CYS A 127 18.39 -8.07 9.87
CA CYS A 127 17.80 -7.92 11.19
C CYS A 127 18.43 -9.04 12.06
#